data_AF-A0A2N6NYB2-F1
#
_entry.id   AF-A0A2N6NYB2-F1
#
_cell.length_a   1.000
_cell.length_b   1.000
_cell.length_c   1.000
_cell.angle_alpha   90.00
_cell.angle_beta   90.00
_cell.angle_gamma   90.00
#
_symmetry.space_group_name_H-M   'P 1'
#
loop_
_entity.id
_entity.type
_entity.pdbx_description
1 polymer ?
#
loop_
_entity_poly.entity_id
_entity_poly.type
_entity_poly.pdbx_seq_one_letter_code
_entity_poly.pdbx_strand_id
1 'polypeptide(L)'
;MVLSSTLTPDSVVYDHRRIVHIRTYDWPRWSIRIWLFVMLLAASSILGVFATFLQMQSELGLPVPWYLPYYVTVAAVALTFLLFVMWLLWNRRLLPGVVFIGALALFVLWMVGLVASSIALWGAGGVQSVCNVQVFSQSPHAPDVTTLAWMQQRNICQTWYLVFAMGLTGAIFLIWGMFISYHVFKRS
;
A
#
# COMPACT_ATOMS: atom_id res chain seq x y z
N MET A 1 -80.32 -18.29 -27.42
CA MET A 1 -79.02 -17.86 -27.96
C MET A 1 -78.66 -16.54 -27.28
N VAL A 2 -77.73 -16.56 -26.32
CA VAL A 2 -77.27 -15.37 -25.60
C VAL A 2 -75.88 -15.05 -26.10
N LEU A 3 -75.72 -13.88 -26.73
CA LEU A 3 -74.41 -13.26 -26.96
C LEU A 3 -73.96 -12.62 -25.65
N SER A 4 -72.80 -13.03 -25.15
CA SER A 4 -72.04 -12.27 -24.16
C SER A 4 -70.61 -12.14 -24.66
N SER A 5 -70.29 -10.96 -25.15
CA SER A 5 -68.95 -10.49 -25.43
C SER A 5 -68.34 -10.02 -24.10
N THR A 6 -67.17 -10.54 -23.73
CA THR A 6 -66.35 -9.98 -22.64
C THR A 6 -64.90 -9.94 -23.09
N LEU A 7 -64.44 -8.75 -23.44
CA LEU A 7 -63.04 -8.38 -23.64
C LEU A 7 -62.41 -8.06 -22.27
N THR A 8 -61.31 -8.75 -21.93
CA THR A 8 -60.05 -8.35 -21.18
C THR A 8 -60.17 -7.60 -19.83
N PRO A 9 -59.25 -7.72 -18.84
CA PRO A 9 -57.81 -8.01 -18.91
C PRO A 9 -57.37 -9.10 -17.89
N ASP A 10 -56.21 -9.74 -17.98
CA ASP A 10 -55.04 -9.31 -17.20
C ASP A 10 -53.81 -10.02 -17.76
N SER A 11 -53.00 -9.25 -18.49
CA SER A 11 -51.58 -9.53 -18.63
C SER A 11 -50.98 -9.47 -17.22
N VAL A 12 -50.70 -10.64 -16.64
CA VAL A 12 -49.87 -10.76 -15.45
C VAL A 12 -48.48 -10.25 -15.83
N VAL A 13 -48.28 -8.94 -15.64
CA VAL A 13 -46.97 -8.32 -15.62
C VAL A 13 -46.26 -8.94 -14.43
N TYR A 14 -45.45 -9.96 -14.71
CA TYR A 14 -44.44 -10.40 -13.76
C TYR A 14 -43.51 -9.21 -13.56
N ASP A 15 -43.80 -8.38 -12.54
CA ASP A 15 -42.84 -7.43 -12.01
C ASP A 15 -41.67 -8.25 -11.49
N HIS A 16 -40.68 -8.46 -12.36
CA HIS A 16 -39.35 -8.93 -11.98
C HIS A 16 -38.68 -7.82 -11.19
N ARG A 17 -39.22 -7.55 -9.99
CA ARG A 17 -38.55 -6.78 -8.96
C ARG A 17 -37.38 -7.65 -8.52
N ARG A 18 -36.30 -7.59 -9.32
CA ARG A 18 -35.04 -8.24 -9.04
C ARG A 18 -34.55 -7.60 -7.75
N ILE A 19 -34.88 -8.21 -6.61
CA ILE A 19 -34.38 -7.80 -5.32
C ILE A 19 -32.88 -8.05 -5.42
N VAL A 20 -32.13 -7.01 -5.82
CA VAL A 20 -30.67 -7.02 -5.79
C VAL A 20 -30.32 -7.12 -4.32
N HIS A 21 -30.21 -8.35 -3.83
CA HIS A 21 -29.61 -8.63 -2.54
C HIS A 21 -28.18 -8.15 -2.69
N ILE A 22 -27.91 -6.94 -2.21
CA ILE A 22 -26.55 -6.47 -2.01
C ILE A 22 -25.98 -7.42 -0.98
N ARG A 23 -25.26 -8.44 -1.44
CA ARG A 23 -24.69 -9.49 -0.60
C ARG A 23 -23.68 -8.82 0.32
N THR A 24 -24.08 -8.58 1.55
CA THR A 24 -23.19 -8.09 2.60
C THR A 24 -22.26 -9.23 2.98
N TYR A 25 -20.98 -9.06 2.68
CA TYR A 25 -19.94 -9.98 3.09
C TYR A 25 -19.55 -9.71 4.54
N ASP A 26 -19.61 -10.74 5.39
CA ASP A 26 -19.15 -10.65 6.78
C ASP A 26 -17.63 -10.75 6.84
N TRP A 27 -16.98 -9.59 6.95
CA TRP A 27 -15.53 -9.52 7.08
C TRP A 27 -15.06 -9.68 8.53
N PRO A 28 -13.92 -10.37 8.78
CA PRO A 28 -13.31 -10.42 10.10
C PRO A 28 -12.91 -9.02 10.58
N ARG A 29 -13.59 -8.52 11.62
CA ARG A 29 -13.43 -7.13 12.10
C ARG A 29 -12.00 -6.78 12.50
N TRP A 30 -11.26 -7.72 13.10
CA TRP A 30 -9.91 -7.49 13.57
C TRP A 30 -8.87 -7.58 12.45
N SER A 31 -8.98 -8.61 11.59
CA SER A 31 -7.99 -8.86 10.54
C SER A 31 -7.90 -7.71 9.54
N ILE A 32 -9.03 -7.12 9.11
CA ILE A 32 -9.00 -5.95 8.20
C ILE A 32 -8.39 -4.72 8.87
N ARG A 33 -8.75 -4.44 10.13
CA ARG A 33 -8.28 -3.23 10.82
C ARG A 33 -6.77 -3.26 11.02
N ILE A 34 -6.23 -4.41 11.42
CA ILE A 34 -4.78 -4.62 11.57
C ILE A 34 -4.11 -4.51 10.20
N TRP A 35 -4.66 -5.16 9.18
CA TRP A 35 -4.14 -5.09 7.83
C TRP A 35 -4.07 -3.66 7.29
N LEU A 36 -5.16 -2.89 7.41
CA LEU A 36 -5.21 -1.49 7.00
C LEU A 36 -4.21 -0.63 7.78
N PHE A 37 -4.14 -0.79 9.10
CA PHE A 37 -3.25 0.00 9.95
C PHE A 37 -1.77 -0.22 9.58
N VAL A 38 -1.35 -1.49 9.45
CA VAL A 38 0.04 -1.82 9.11
C VAL A 38 0.40 -1.35 7.70
N MET A 39 -0.49 -1.57 6.73
CA MET A 39 -0.26 -1.11 5.35
C MET A 39 -0.17 0.41 5.25
N LEU A 40 -0.98 1.15 6.01
CA LEU A 40 -0.97 2.61 6.02
C LEU A 40 0.30 3.15 6.67
N LEU A 41 0.77 2.51 7.74
CA LEU A 41 2.06 2.81 8.38
C LEU A 41 3.24 2.52 7.42
N ALA A 42 3.25 1.38 6.74
CA ALA A 42 4.30 1.04 5.78
C ALA A 42 4.32 2.02 4.58
N ALA A 43 3.17 2.33 4.00
CA ALA A 43 3.10 3.22 2.84
C ALA A 43 3.44 4.68 3.19
N SER A 44 2.97 5.19 4.33
CA SER A 44 3.28 6.56 4.77
C SER A 44 4.75 6.74 5.15
N SER A 45 5.36 5.75 5.82
CA SER A 45 6.78 5.80 6.18
C SER A 45 7.68 5.76 4.94
N ILE A 46 7.41 4.88 3.98
CA ILE A 46 8.15 4.80 2.72
C ILE A 46 8.01 6.10 1.91
N LEU A 47 6.79 6.61 1.76
CA LEU A 47 6.56 7.88 1.08
C LEU A 47 7.31 9.02 1.75
N GLY A 48 7.24 9.13 3.08
CA GLY A 48 7.91 10.18 3.84
C GLY A 48 9.42 10.17 3.68
N VAL A 49 10.07 9.00 3.81
CA VAL A 49 11.52 8.88 3.69
C VAL A 49 11.99 9.16 2.26
N PHE A 50 11.31 8.65 1.25
CA PHE A 50 11.74 8.92 -0.12
C PHE A 50 11.43 10.35 -0.58
N ALA A 51 10.38 10.98 -0.07
CA ALA A 51 10.09 12.39 -0.32
C ALA A 51 11.23 13.29 0.21
N THR A 52 11.75 13.01 1.41
CA THR A 52 12.89 13.78 1.94
C THR A 52 14.15 13.54 1.10
N PHE A 53 14.42 12.32 0.64
CA PHE A 53 15.55 12.06 -0.26
C PHE A 53 15.44 12.77 -1.60
N LEU A 54 14.25 12.87 -2.18
CA LEU A 54 14.02 13.65 -3.40
C LEU A 54 14.32 15.13 -3.17
N GLN A 55 13.86 15.70 -2.06
CA GLN A 55 14.14 17.09 -1.70
C GLN A 55 15.64 17.34 -1.51
N MET A 56 16.35 16.43 -0.84
CA MET A 56 17.80 16.56 -0.69
C MET A 56 18.49 16.55 -2.06
N GLN A 57 18.09 15.68 -2.98
CA GLN A 57 18.70 15.63 -4.31
C GLN A 57 18.42 16.86 -5.15
N SER A 58 17.24 17.49 -5.01
CA SER A 58 16.95 18.75 -5.69
C SER A 58 17.84 19.89 -5.19
N GLU A 59 18.15 19.95 -3.89
CA GLU A 59 19.04 20.96 -3.33
C GLU A 59 20.51 20.73 -3.73
N LEU A 60 20.94 19.47 -3.83
CA LEU A 60 22.30 19.12 -4.24
C LEU A 60 22.51 19.17 -5.76
N GLY A 61 21.45 19.39 -6.56
CA GLY A 61 21.53 19.43 -8.03
C GLY A 61 21.98 18.10 -8.67
N LEU A 62 21.83 16.98 -7.95
CA LEU A 62 22.23 15.65 -8.41
C LEU A 62 21.11 15.01 -9.24
N PRO A 63 21.45 14.21 -10.28
CA PRO A 63 20.45 13.48 -11.04
C PRO A 63 19.72 12.47 -10.16
N VAL A 64 18.39 12.53 -10.19
CA VAL A 64 17.53 11.65 -9.39
C VAL A 64 17.46 10.26 -10.01
N PRO A 65 17.88 9.19 -9.31
CA PRO A 65 17.73 7.83 -9.82
C PRO A 65 16.25 7.42 -9.87
N TRP A 66 15.89 6.66 -10.90
CA TRP A 66 14.51 6.31 -11.24
C TRP A 66 13.74 5.58 -10.13
N TYR A 67 14.42 4.82 -9.27
CA TYR A 67 13.76 4.02 -8.23
C TYR A 67 13.14 4.89 -7.13
N LEU A 68 13.65 6.11 -6.91
CA LEU A 68 13.11 7.05 -5.92
C LEU A 68 11.71 7.56 -6.29
N PRO A 69 11.52 8.24 -7.44
CA PRO A 69 10.18 8.69 -7.85
C PRO A 69 9.25 7.51 -8.11
N TYR A 70 9.77 6.38 -8.63
CA TYR A 70 9.00 5.16 -8.78
C TYR A 70 8.37 4.73 -7.44
N TYR A 71 9.16 4.57 -6.38
CA TYR A 71 8.62 4.02 -5.15
C TYR A 71 7.74 5.03 -4.38
N VAL A 72 7.98 6.34 -4.54
CA VAL A 72 7.07 7.40 -4.06
C VAL A 72 5.71 7.31 -4.74
N THR A 73 5.67 7.18 -6.07
CA THR A 73 4.40 7.06 -6.80
C THR A 73 3.65 5.78 -6.42
N VAL A 74 4.35 4.65 -6.28
CA VAL A 74 3.74 3.39 -5.82
C VAL A 74 3.20 3.52 -4.39
N ALA A 75 3.93 4.16 -3.47
CA ALA A 75 3.46 4.40 -2.11
C ALA A 75 2.24 5.34 -2.07
N ALA A 76 2.20 6.35 -2.94
CA ALA A 76 1.03 7.23 -3.09
C ALA A 76 -0.19 6.48 -3.65
N VAL A 77 0.00 5.61 -4.65
CA VAL A 77 -1.06 4.73 -5.18
C VAL A 77 -1.54 3.75 -4.10
N ALA A 78 -0.64 3.22 -3.28
CA ALA A 78 -1.00 2.36 -2.15
C ALA A 78 -1.82 3.12 -1.09
N LEU A 79 -1.41 4.35 -0.72
CA LEU A 79 -2.17 5.17 0.23
C LEU A 79 -3.56 5.53 -0.29
N THR A 80 -3.66 5.96 -1.55
CA THR A 80 -4.96 6.27 -2.16
C THR A 80 -5.86 5.04 -2.23
N PHE A 81 -5.32 3.87 -2.55
CA PHE A 81 -6.05 2.61 -2.47
C PHE A 81 -6.52 2.27 -1.04
N LEU A 82 -5.66 2.43 -0.02
CA LEU A 82 -6.03 2.17 1.37
C LEU A 82 -7.11 3.13 1.88
N LEU A 83 -7.03 4.41 1.51
CA LEU A 83 -8.06 5.41 1.81
C LEU A 83 -9.39 5.06 1.11
N PHE A 84 -9.32 4.60 -0.14
CA PHE A 84 -10.48 4.10 -0.86
C PHE A 84 -11.11 2.90 -0.14
N VAL A 85 -10.31 1.92 0.28
CA VAL A 85 -10.79 0.78 1.07
C VAL A 85 -11.42 1.26 2.39
N MET A 86 -10.77 2.18 3.12
CA MET A 86 -11.32 2.78 4.33
C MET A 86 -12.67 3.46 4.10
N TRP A 87 -12.85 4.15 2.99
CA TRP A 87 -14.12 4.73 2.57
C TRP A 87 -15.20 3.66 2.29
N LEU A 88 -14.84 2.54 1.65
CA LEU A 88 -15.75 1.40 1.47
C LEU A 88 -16.17 0.75 2.80
N LEU A 89 -15.26 0.70 3.79
CA LEU A 89 -15.59 0.24 5.15
C LEU A 89 -16.66 1.13 5.78
N TRP A 90 -16.52 2.45 5.64
CA TRP A 90 -17.49 3.42 6.16
C TRP A 90 -18.89 3.18 5.59
N ASN A 91 -18.97 2.90 4.28
CA ASN A 91 -20.23 2.61 3.60
C ASN A 91 -20.73 1.16 3.76
N ARG A 92 -20.04 0.29 4.51
CA ARG A 92 -20.38 -1.13 4.71
C ARG A 92 -20.51 -1.93 3.39
N ARG A 93 -19.91 -1.49 2.29
CA ARG A 93 -19.99 -2.10 0.94
C ARG A 93 -18.65 -2.68 0.49
N LEU A 94 -17.98 -3.41 1.37
CA LEU A 94 -16.66 -3.95 1.03
C LEU A 94 -16.78 -5.18 0.15
N LEU A 95 -16.47 -5.03 -1.14
CA LEU A 95 -16.46 -6.13 -2.10
C LEU A 95 -15.12 -6.87 -2.05
N PRO A 96 -15.10 -8.21 -1.84
CA PRO A 96 -13.86 -8.98 -1.75
C PRO A 96 -13.04 -8.96 -3.03
N GLY A 97 -13.68 -8.85 -4.20
CA GLY A 97 -12.99 -8.75 -5.48
C GLY A 97 -12.10 -7.51 -5.61
N VAL A 98 -12.54 -6.37 -5.06
CA VAL A 98 -11.77 -5.11 -5.14
C VAL A 98 -10.49 -5.20 -4.31
N VAL A 99 -10.58 -5.76 -3.10
CA VAL A 99 -9.42 -5.95 -2.22
C VAL A 99 -8.44 -6.94 -2.84
N PHE A 100 -8.92 -8.03 -3.44
CA PHE A 100 -8.08 -9.03 -4.08
C PHE A 100 -7.31 -8.47 -5.30
N ILE A 101 -8.02 -7.84 -6.24
CA ILE A 101 -7.40 -7.28 -7.45
C ILE A 101 -6.45 -6.12 -7.08
N GLY A 102 -6.86 -5.24 -6.17
CA GLY A 102 -6.04 -4.13 -5.71
C GLY A 102 -4.79 -4.59 -4.98
N ALA A 103 -4.88 -5.60 -4.11
CA ALA A 103 -3.73 -6.18 -3.43
C ALA A 103 -2.76 -6.84 -4.42
N LEU A 104 -3.27 -7.49 -5.48
CA LEU A 104 -2.43 -8.12 -6.51
C LEU A 104 -1.67 -7.10 -7.35
N ALA A 105 -2.38 -6.07 -7.85
CA ALA A 105 -1.75 -5.01 -8.62
C ALA A 105 -0.70 -4.26 -7.78
N LEU A 106 -1.04 -3.91 -6.54
CA LEU A 106 -0.10 -3.27 -5.63
C LEU A 106 1.07 -4.18 -5.28
N PHE A 107 0.85 -5.48 -5.09
CA PHE A 107 1.92 -6.42 -4.78
C PHE A 107 3.00 -6.42 -5.86
N VAL A 108 2.63 -6.48 -7.14
CA VAL A 108 3.58 -6.45 -8.26
C VAL A 108 4.37 -5.14 -8.25
N LEU A 109 3.67 -4.00 -8.15
CA LEU A 109 4.31 -2.67 -8.14
C LEU A 109 5.25 -2.49 -6.94
N TRP A 110 4.82 -2.97 -5.77
CA TRP A 110 5.55 -2.90 -4.51
C TRP A 110 6.81 -3.78 -4.54
N MET A 111 6.73 -4.97 -5.12
CA MET A 111 7.87 -5.88 -5.25
C MET A 111 9.00 -5.27 -6.09
N VAL A 112 8.68 -4.58 -7.18
CA VAL A 112 9.70 -3.88 -7.99
C VAL A 112 10.41 -2.81 -7.16
N GLY A 113 9.68 -2.04 -6.34
CA GLY A 113 10.25 -1.02 -5.47
C GLY A 113 11.13 -1.61 -4.37
N LEU A 114 10.71 -2.73 -3.79
CA LEU A 114 11.48 -3.47 -2.78
C LEU A 114 12.79 -4.01 -3.35
N VAL A 115 12.75 -4.63 -4.54
CA VAL A 115 13.95 -5.16 -5.21
C VAL A 115 14.92 -4.03 -5.58
N ALA A 116 14.43 -2.91 -6.11
CA ALA A 116 15.29 -1.78 -6.42
C ALA A 116 15.94 -1.20 -5.14
N SER A 117 15.18 -1.10 -4.06
CA SER A 117 15.67 -0.62 -2.76
C SER A 117 16.68 -1.58 -2.13
N SER A 118 16.50 -2.89 -2.30
CA SER A 118 17.44 -3.89 -1.78
C SER A 118 18.78 -3.87 -2.51
N ILE A 119 18.76 -3.69 -3.84
CA ILE A 119 19.98 -3.52 -4.65
C ILE A 119 20.69 -2.22 -4.26
N ALA A 120 19.96 -1.13 -4.00
CA ALA A 120 20.59 0.12 -3.56
C ALA A 120 21.23 0.01 -2.16
N LEU A 121 20.65 -0.79 -1.27
CA LEU A 121 21.16 -0.97 0.09
C LEU A 121 22.39 -1.88 0.16
N TRP A 122 22.35 -3.01 -0.56
CA TRP A 122 23.33 -4.10 -0.46
C TRP A 122 24.19 -4.30 -1.73
N GLY A 123 23.99 -3.51 -2.78
CA GLY A 123 24.73 -3.62 -4.03
C GLY A 123 26.21 -3.26 -3.90
N ALA A 124 26.96 -3.44 -4.98
CA ALA A 124 28.37 -3.04 -5.04
C ALA A 124 28.49 -1.51 -4.87
N GLY A 125 29.12 -1.06 -3.78
CA GLY A 125 29.14 0.35 -3.38
C GLY A 125 27.83 0.85 -2.73
N GLY A 126 27.01 -0.08 -2.23
CA GLY A 126 25.71 0.21 -1.60
C GLY A 126 25.83 0.99 -0.30
N VAL A 127 24.71 1.57 0.12
CA VAL A 127 24.58 2.42 1.31
C VAL A 127 25.18 1.73 2.54
N GLN A 128 25.00 0.41 2.70
CA GLN A 128 25.53 -0.33 3.84
C GLN A 128 27.06 -0.25 3.97
N SER A 129 27.80 -0.40 2.87
CA SER A 129 29.26 -0.32 2.89
C SER A 129 29.76 1.08 3.26
N VAL A 130 29.10 2.11 2.77
CA VAL A 130 29.42 3.52 3.07
C VAL A 130 29.11 3.83 4.53
N CYS A 131 27.95 3.40 5.02
CA CYS A 131 27.53 3.56 6.41
C CYS A 131 28.46 2.86 7.39
N ASN A 132 28.98 1.68 7.05
CA ASN A 132 29.94 0.97 7.89
C ASN A 132 31.27 1.71 8.04
N VAL A 133 31.78 2.27 6.94
CA VAL A 133 33.07 2.95 6.94
C VAL A 133 32.98 4.39 7.46
N GLN A 134 31.89 5.11 7.19
CA GLN A 134 31.77 6.54 7.52
C GLN A 134 31.03 6.82 8.84
N VAL A 135 30.11 5.94 9.26
CA VAL A 135 29.24 6.20 10.41
C VAL A 135 29.54 5.26 11.58
N PHE A 136 29.59 3.95 11.36
CA PHE A 136 29.72 2.98 12.45
C PHE A 136 31.15 2.86 13.01
N SER A 137 32.15 3.39 12.31
CA SER A 137 33.56 3.36 12.72
C SER A 137 34.02 4.61 13.49
N GLN A 138 33.23 5.69 13.49
CA GLN A 138 33.56 6.98 14.08
C GLN A 138 32.45 7.44 15.02
N SER A 139 32.78 7.94 16.21
CA SER A 139 31.80 8.58 17.10
C SER A 139 32.30 9.93 17.62
N PRO A 140 32.22 11.00 16.80
CA PRO A 140 32.51 12.36 17.26
C PRO A 140 31.44 12.84 18.26
N HIS A 141 31.86 13.51 19.35
CA HIS A 141 30.97 13.95 20.46
C HIS A 141 31.01 15.47 20.71
N ALA A 142 31.54 16.26 19.79
CA ALA A 142 31.65 17.72 19.94
C ALA A 142 30.46 18.46 19.27
N PRO A 143 30.02 19.63 19.77
CA PRO A 143 28.97 20.44 19.15
C PRO A 143 29.47 21.21 17.91
N ASP A 144 30.14 20.51 17.00
CA ASP A 144 30.73 21.06 15.77
C ASP A 144 29.95 20.58 14.54
N VAL A 145 30.11 21.31 13.43
CA VAL A 145 29.48 21.00 12.14
C VAL A 145 29.81 19.60 11.60
N THR A 146 30.95 19.05 11.99
CA THR A 146 31.38 17.68 11.65
C THR A 146 30.52 16.62 12.33
N THR A 147 30.17 16.83 13.60
CA THR A 147 29.25 15.96 14.33
C THR A 147 27.82 16.07 13.78
N LEU A 148 27.39 17.26 13.37
CA LEU A 148 26.09 17.43 12.70
C LEU A 148 26.01 16.63 11.40
N ALA A 149 27.06 16.72 10.56
CA ALA A 149 27.14 15.96 9.31
C ALA A 149 27.15 14.45 9.57
N TRP A 150 27.86 13.99 10.60
CA TRP A 150 27.86 12.58 11.00
C TRP A 150 26.47 12.11 11.46
N MET A 151 25.75 12.91 12.25
CA MET A 151 24.38 12.60 12.69
C MET A 151 23.41 12.52 11.50
N GLN A 152 23.55 13.41 10.51
CA GLN A 152 22.77 13.37 9.28
C GLN A 152 23.05 12.09 8.48
N GLN A 153 24.31 11.72 8.27
CA GLN A 153 24.69 10.47 7.61
C GLN A 153 24.14 9.25 8.36
N ARG A 154 24.22 9.25 9.70
CA ARG A 154 23.64 8.17 10.53
C ARG A 154 22.13 8.04 10.35
N ASN A 155 21.42 9.16 10.29
CA ASN A 155 19.98 9.16 10.04
C ASN A 155 19.64 8.58 8.66
N ILE A 156 20.40 8.95 7.62
CA ILE A 156 20.25 8.39 6.26
C ILE A 156 20.43 6.87 6.29
N CYS A 157 21.47 6.36 6.95
CA CYS A 157 21.71 4.92 7.08
C CYS A 157 20.53 4.18 7.75
N GLN A 158 20.01 4.72 8.86
CA GLN A 158 18.91 4.09 9.59
C GLN A 158 17.58 4.13 8.83
N THR A 159 17.32 5.23 8.12
CA THR A 159 16.08 5.37 7.31
C THR A 159 16.06 4.40 6.13
N TRP A 160 17.21 4.08 5.54
CA TRP A 160 17.31 3.02 4.53
C TRP A 160 16.91 1.63 5.07
N TYR A 161 17.36 1.27 6.28
CA TYR A 161 16.93 0.03 6.93
C TYR A 161 15.43 0.03 7.25
N LEU A 162 14.91 1.18 7.69
CA LEU A 162 13.48 1.35 7.96
C LEU A 162 12.66 1.15 6.69
N VAL A 163 13.04 1.75 5.57
CA VAL A 163 12.37 1.59 4.27
C VAL A 163 12.39 0.13 3.82
N PHE A 164 13.52 -0.55 3.96
CA PHE A 164 13.62 -1.96 3.59
C PHE A 164 12.70 -2.84 4.46
N ALA A 165 12.72 -2.62 5.78
CA ALA A 165 11.86 -3.34 6.71
C ALA A 165 10.36 -3.09 6.43
N MET A 166 9.97 -1.83 6.22
CA MET A 166 8.59 -1.45 5.89
C MET A 166 8.15 -1.93 4.51
N GLY A 167 9.09 -2.01 3.55
CA GLY A 167 8.85 -2.63 2.25
C GLY A 167 8.53 -4.13 2.38
N LEU A 168 9.33 -4.85 3.16
CA LEU A 168 9.16 -6.29 3.38
C LEU A 168 7.85 -6.59 4.14
N THR A 169 7.56 -5.84 5.20
CA THR A 169 6.28 -5.97 5.92
C THR A 169 5.10 -5.67 4.99
N GLY A 170 5.16 -4.61 4.19
CA GLY A 170 4.13 -4.30 3.19
C GLY A 170 3.87 -5.44 2.21
N ALA A 171 4.93 -6.09 1.70
CA ALA A 171 4.80 -7.22 0.78
C ALA A 171 4.09 -8.42 1.42
N ILE A 172 4.46 -8.79 2.66
CA ILE A 172 3.81 -9.87 3.40
C ILE A 172 2.34 -9.55 3.67
N PHE A 173 2.03 -8.32 4.09
CA PHE A 173 0.66 -7.92 4.39
C PHE A 173 -0.20 -7.81 3.13
N LEU A 174 0.35 -7.45 1.96
CA LEU A 174 -0.39 -7.52 0.70
C LEU A 174 -0.83 -8.96 0.35
N ILE A 175 0.07 -9.94 0.53
CA ILE A 175 -0.25 -11.36 0.38
C ILE A 175 -1.31 -11.78 1.41
N TRP A 176 -1.16 -11.38 2.67
CA TRP A 176 -2.16 -11.64 3.71
C TRP A 176 -3.55 -11.09 3.33
N GLY A 177 -3.61 -9.89 2.73
CA GLY A 177 -4.85 -9.29 2.24
C GLY A 177 -5.55 -10.13 1.18
N MET A 178 -4.79 -10.80 0.30
CA MET A 178 -5.34 -11.76 -0.66
C MET A 178 -5.97 -12.96 0.05
N PHE A 179 -5.29 -13.52 1.06
CA PHE A 179 -5.81 -14.65 1.84
C PHE A 179 -7.10 -14.31 2.59
N ILE A 180 -7.20 -13.13 3.23
CA ILE A 180 -8.44 -12.68 3.87
C ILE A 180 -9.57 -12.63 2.84
N SER A 181 -9.30 -12.01 1.69
CA SER A 181 -10.31 -11.83 0.62
C SER A 181 -10.79 -13.17 0.07
N TYR A 182 -9.88 -14.13 -0.12
CA TYR A 182 -10.21 -15.47 -0.55
C TYR A 182 -11.06 -16.23 0.48
N HIS A 183 -10.70 -16.14 1.77
CA HIS A 183 -11.45 -16.81 2.83
C HIS A 183 -12.88 -16.26 2.94
N VAL A 184 -13.06 -14.96 2.75
CA VAL A 184 -14.38 -14.30 2.73
C VAL A 184 -15.18 -14.70 1.49
N PHE A 185 -14.54 -14.85 0.33
CA PHE A 185 -15.18 -15.34 -0.89
C PHE A 185 -15.64 -16.80 -0.78
N LYS A 186 -14.80 -17.69 -0.21
CA LYS A 186 -15.15 -19.11 -0.01
C LYS A 186 -16.31 -19.29 0.98
N ARG A 187 -16.41 -18.42 1.98
CA ARG A 187 -17.43 -18.52 3.04
C ARG A 187 -18.81 -18.04 2.59
N SER A 188 -18.89 -17.31 1.47
CA SER A 188 -20.15 -16.79 0.93
C SER A 188 -20.78 -17.74 -0.07
#